data_AF-A0A9D0T240-F1
#
_entry.id   AF-A0A9D0T240-F1
#
_cell.length_a   1.000
_cell.length_b   1.000
_cell.length_c   1.000
_cell.angle_alpha   90.00
_cell.angle_beta   90.00
_cell.angle_gamma   90.00
#
_symmetry.space_group_name_H-M   'P 1'
#
loop_
_entity.id
_entity.type
_entity.pdbx_description
1 polymer ?
#
loop_
_entity_poly.entity_id
_entity_poly.type
_entity_poly.pdbx_seq_one_letter_code
_entity_poly.pdbx_strand_id
1 'polypeptide(L)'
;MLPTLLVILVYIVGPIAILVWAVKRYRHGVKPTFGEIVVVALAVFLMALFAFTTTWNTSDDDKQEVAQIVQELTQRYDFPVKARFEDRPAVEGFAKPRRLAIRVYGVISSEEQAKVVRVLEKLRKQIASKPIVVYFMRAEVWEEGADGSRQPQRDREELLRQVRIE
;
A
#
# COMPACT_ATOMS: atom_id res chain seq x y z
N MET A 1 -10.25 19.57 -12.13
CA MET A 1 -11.20 20.58 -11.62
C MET A 1 -12.36 19.97 -10.83
N LEU A 2 -13.03 18.92 -11.33
CA LEU A 2 -14.06 18.16 -10.60
C LEU A 2 -13.66 17.66 -9.19
N PRO A 3 -12.49 17.03 -8.97
CA PRO A 3 -12.12 16.55 -7.63
C PRO A 3 -11.90 17.68 -6.63
N THR A 4 -11.41 18.84 -7.07
CA THR A 4 -11.15 20.01 -6.21
C THR A 4 -12.46 20.63 -5.71
N LEU A 5 -13.47 20.74 -6.58
CA LEU A 5 -14.82 21.19 -6.22
C LEU A 5 -15.51 20.22 -5.25
N LEU A 6 -15.33 18.92 -5.48
CA LEU A 6 -15.87 17.87 -4.60
C LEU A 6 -15.24 17.93 -3.22
N VAL A 7 -13.92 18.14 -3.13
CA VAL A 7 -13.20 18.35 -1.86
C VAL A 7 -13.72 19.60 -1.13
N ILE A 8 -13.89 20.72 -1.82
CA ILE A 8 -14.43 21.96 -1.21
C ILE A 8 -15.85 21.73 -0.67
N LEU A 9 -16.72 21.07 -1.44
CA LEU A 9 -18.08 20.76 -1.03
C LEU A 9 -18.10 19.85 0.22
N VAL A 10 -17.23 18.84 0.24
CA VAL A 10 -17.16 17.81 1.28
C VAL A 10 -16.48 18.31 2.55
N TYR A 11 -15.38 19.05 2.45
CA TYR A 11 -14.59 19.50 3.61
C TYR A 11 -15.00 20.86 4.17
N ILE A 12 -15.69 21.70 3.41
CA ILE A 12 -16.10 23.03 3.86
C ILE A 12 -17.61 23.08 4.06
N VAL A 13 -18.39 22.75 3.03
CA VAL A 13 -19.85 22.91 3.08
C VAL A 13 -20.50 21.84 3.99
N GLY A 14 -20.03 20.59 3.93
CA GLY A 14 -20.53 19.50 4.77
C GLY A 14 -20.42 19.78 6.28
N PRO A 15 -19.23 20.07 6.82
CA PRO A 15 -19.05 20.38 8.24
C PRO A 15 -19.83 21.62 8.69
N ILE A 16 -19.88 22.67 7.86
CA ILE A 16 -20.66 23.88 8.16
C ILE A 16 -22.16 23.54 8.25
N ALA A 17 -22.70 22.74 7.33
CA ALA A 17 -24.09 22.34 7.36
C ALA A 17 -24.43 21.49 8.59
N ILE A 18 -23.55 20.55 8.97
CA ILE A 18 -23.70 19.72 10.18
C ILE A 18 -23.63 20.58 11.45
N LEU A 19 -22.69 21.53 11.53
CA LEU A 19 -22.55 22.45 12.65
C LEU A 19 -23.77 23.38 12.80
N VAL A 20 -24.25 23.96 11.70
CA VAL A 20 -25.44 24.82 11.70
C VAL A 20 -26.67 24.02 12.14
N TRP A 21 -26.82 22.79 11.65
CA TRP A 21 -27.88 21.88 12.08
C TRP A 21 -27.80 21.56 13.57
N ALA A 22 -26.62 21.20 14.06
CA ALA A 22 -26.39 20.89 15.46
C ALA A 22 -26.68 22.11 16.35
N VAL A 23 -26.22 23.31 15.97
CA VAL A 23 -26.48 24.55 16.72
C VAL A 23 -27.97 24.88 16.75
N LYS A 24 -28.67 24.83 15.61
CA LYS A 24 -30.12 25.08 15.55
C LYS A 24 -30.90 24.08 16.41
N ARG A 25 -30.53 22.80 16.37
CA ARG A 25 -31.25 21.75 17.08
C ARG A 25 -30.96 21.73 18.58
N TYR A 26 -29.68 21.78 18.97
CA TYR A 26 -29.27 21.63 20.37
C TYR A 26 -29.33 22.94 21.16
N ARG A 27 -29.08 24.09 20.53
CA ARG A 27 -29.08 25.39 21.23
C ARG A 27 -30.41 26.12 21.16
N HIS A 28 -31.13 25.99 20.04
CA HIS A 28 -32.37 26.72 19.80
C HIS A 28 -33.62 25.83 19.82
N GLY A 29 -33.48 24.51 20.01
CA GLY A 29 -34.61 23.57 20.08
C GLY A 29 -35.41 23.44 18.78
N VAL A 30 -34.89 23.97 17.67
CA VAL A 30 -35.60 24.00 16.38
C VAL A 30 -35.53 22.60 15.77
N LYS A 31 -36.70 22.01 15.49
CA LYS A 31 -36.77 20.75 14.75
C LYS A 31 -36.29 21.01 13.32
N PRO A 32 -35.31 20.24 12.83
CA PRO A 32 -34.78 20.42 11.50
C PRO A 32 -35.82 20.07 10.45
N THR A 33 -35.79 20.81 9.37
CA THR A 33 -36.67 20.58 8.22
C THR A 33 -36.17 19.36 7.44
N PHE A 34 -37.08 18.70 6.70
CA PHE A 34 -36.74 17.53 5.89
C PHE A 34 -35.58 17.81 4.91
N GLY A 35 -35.55 19.02 4.34
CA GLY A 35 -34.46 19.46 3.45
C GLY A 35 -33.09 19.52 4.14
N GLU A 36 -33.01 19.95 5.40
CA GLU A 36 -31.74 19.99 6.15
C GLU A 36 -31.21 18.57 6.44
N ILE A 37 -32.10 17.61 6.69
CA ILE A 37 -31.73 16.20 6.90
C ILE A 37 -31.14 15.61 5.61
N VAL A 38 -31.75 15.89 4.45
CA VAL A 38 -31.28 15.41 3.15
C VAL A 38 -29.90 15.97 2.83
N VAL A 39 -29.64 17.25 3.09
CA VAL A 39 -28.33 17.89 2.85
C VAL A 39 -27.25 17.27 3.73
N VAL A 40 -27.53 17.05 5.01
CA VAL A 40 -26.58 16.41 5.93
C VAL A 40 -26.30 14.96 5.52
N ALA A 41 -27.33 14.19 5.19
CA ALA A 41 -27.17 12.81 4.73
C ALA A 41 -26.36 12.72 3.44
N LEU A 42 -26.61 13.62 2.48
CA LEU A 42 -25.85 13.71 1.24
C LEU A 42 -24.39 14.10 1.51
N ALA A 43 -24.13 15.04 2.42
CA ALA A 43 -22.77 15.43 2.78
C ALA A 43 -21.98 14.29 3.43
N VAL A 44 -22.61 13.53 4.34
CA VAL A 44 -22.00 12.35 4.96
C VAL A 44 -21.76 11.24 3.93
N PHE A 45 -22.71 11.00 3.03
CA PHE A 45 -22.56 10.02 1.95
C PHE A 45 -21.40 10.39 1.01
N LEU A 46 -21.29 11.65 0.60
CA LEU A 46 -20.19 12.13 -0.24
C LEU A 46 -18.84 12.09 0.49
N MET A 47 -18.80 12.39 1.80
CA MET A 47 -17.60 12.19 2.63
C MET A 47 -17.16 10.72 2.65
N ALA A 48 -18.10 9.79 2.85
CA ALA A 48 -17.82 8.36 2.87
C ALA A 48 -17.35 7.84 1.50
N LEU A 49 -17.99 8.30 0.42
CA LEU A 49 -17.63 7.93 -0.95
C LEU A 49 -16.24 8.49 -1.31
N PHE A 50 -15.94 9.73 -0.90
CA PHE A 50 -14.60 10.31 -1.05
C PHE A 50 -13.55 9.52 -0.25
N ALA A 51 -13.82 9.17 1.01
CA ALA A 51 -12.94 8.32 1.81
C ALA A 51 -12.68 6.97 1.13
N PHE A 52 -13.70 6.34 0.54
CA PHE A 52 -13.56 5.08 -0.19
C PHE A 52 -12.74 5.22 -1.48
N THR A 53 -12.87 6.33 -2.19
CA THR A 53 -12.05 6.61 -3.39
C THR A 53 -10.63 7.09 -3.07
N THR A 54 -10.41 7.67 -1.89
CA THR A 54 -9.10 8.16 -1.40
C THR A 54 -8.37 7.16 -0.54
N THR A 55 -8.91 5.97 -0.29
CA THR A 55 -8.07 4.78 -0.18
C THR A 55 -7.36 4.63 -1.51
N TRP A 56 -6.14 5.19 -1.58
CA TRP A 56 -5.18 5.01 -2.68
C TRP A 56 -4.90 3.52 -2.83
N ASN A 57 -5.82 2.80 -3.44
CA ASN A 57 -5.60 1.43 -3.85
C ASN A 57 -4.48 1.48 -4.88
N THR A 58 -3.44 0.73 -4.61
CA THR A 58 -2.49 0.30 -5.63
C THR A 58 -3.27 -0.18 -6.84
N SER A 59 -3.00 0.40 -8.00
CA SER A 59 -3.68 0.03 -9.25
C SER A 59 -3.48 -1.46 -9.46
N ASP A 60 -4.44 -2.12 -10.12
CA ASP A 60 -4.22 -3.50 -10.55
C ASP A 60 -3.02 -3.59 -11.50
N ASP A 61 -2.71 -2.50 -12.23
CA ASP A 61 -1.47 -2.34 -12.99
C ASP A 61 -0.23 -2.38 -12.07
N ASP A 62 -0.26 -1.70 -10.91
CA ASP A 62 0.88 -1.71 -9.97
C ASP A 62 1.12 -3.12 -9.42
N LYS A 63 0.04 -3.89 -9.19
CA LYS A 63 0.16 -5.27 -8.72
C LYS A 63 0.72 -6.17 -9.82
N GLN A 64 0.31 -5.95 -11.07
CA GLN A 64 0.80 -6.69 -12.23
C GLN A 64 2.27 -6.39 -12.52
N GLU A 65 2.69 -5.12 -12.47
CA GLU A 65 4.10 -4.72 -12.58
C GLU A 65 4.96 -5.42 -11.52
N VAL A 66 4.51 -5.42 -10.27
CA VAL A 66 5.22 -6.08 -9.16
C VAL A 66 5.33 -7.59 -9.38
N ALA A 67 4.25 -8.25 -9.79
CA ALA A 67 4.25 -9.68 -10.06
C ALA A 67 5.23 -10.05 -11.19
N GLN A 68 5.24 -9.26 -12.27
CA GLN A 68 6.18 -9.44 -13.38
C GLN A 68 7.63 -9.25 -12.95
N ILE A 69 7.93 -8.21 -12.16
CA ILE A 69 9.29 -7.97 -11.68
C ILE A 69 9.76 -9.12 -10.79
N VAL A 70 8.91 -9.62 -9.88
CA VAL A 70 9.26 -10.78 -9.03
C VAL A 70 9.51 -12.02 -9.88
N GLN A 71 8.61 -12.32 -10.83
CA GLN A 71 8.75 -13.48 -11.72
C GLN A 71 10.03 -13.41 -12.55
N GLU A 72 10.32 -12.29 -13.20
CA GLU A 72 11.53 -12.12 -14.00
C GLU A 72 12.80 -12.13 -13.14
N LEU A 73 12.75 -11.57 -11.93
CA LEU A 73 13.88 -11.60 -11.02
C LEU A 73 14.20 -13.04 -10.59
N THR A 74 13.18 -13.84 -10.24
CA THR A 74 13.33 -15.25 -9.89
C THR A 74 13.82 -16.10 -11.07
N GLN A 75 13.45 -15.76 -12.32
CA GLN A 75 13.95 -16.45 -13.50
C GLN A 75 15.39 -16.11 -13.86
N ARG A 76 15.79 -14.84 -13.69
CA ARG A 76 17.12 -14.34 -14.10
C ARG A 76 18.19 -14.53 -13.03
N TYR A 77 17.81 -14.67 -11.76
CA TYR A 77 18.72 -14.83 -10.64
C TYR A 77 18.36 -16.07 -9.83
N ASP A 78 19.30 -17.01 -9.73
CA ASP A 78 19.17 -18.18 -8.86
C ASP A 78 19.45 -17.75 -7.41
N PHE A 79 18.39 -17.67 -6.60
CA PHE A 79 18.51 -17.23 -5.22
C PHE A 79 19.10 -18.34 -4.34
N PRO A 80 20.12 -18.04 -3.51
CA PRO A 80 20.77 -19.06 -2.67
C PRO A 80 19.82 -19.64 -1.63
N VAL A 81 18.79 -18.89 -1.23
CA VAL A 81 17.68 -19.39 -0.42
C VAL A 81 16.57 -19.85 -1.35
N LYS A 82 16.52 -21.15 -1.62
CA LYS A 82 15.26 -21.82 -1.94
C LYS A 82 14.49 -21.87 -0.63
N ALA A 83 13.29 -21.29 -0.60
CA ALA A 83 12.52 -21.14 0.62
C ALA A 83 12.50 -22.46 1.42
N ARG A 84 12.69 -22.37 2.75
CA ARG A 84 12.49 -23.53 3.65
C ARG A 84 11.07 -24.10 3.57
N PHE A 85 10.16 -23.42 2.88
CA PHE A 85 8.77 -23.78 2.67
C PHE A 85 8.47 -23.70 1.17
N GLU A 86 8.05 -24.83 0.58
CA GLU A 86 8.08 -25.15 -0.86
C GLU A 86 7.22 -24.28 -1.81
N ASP A 87 6.52 -23.24 -1.34
CA ASP A 87 5.48 -22.59 -2.16
C ASP A 87 5.64 -21.08 -2.43
N ARG A 88 6.71 -20.43 -1.97
CA ARG A 88 6.93 -18.99 -2.27
C ARG A 88 8.38 -18.66 -2.62
N PRO A 89 8.61 -17.82 -3.65
CA PRO A 89 9.96 -17.37 -3.98
C PRO A 89 10.54 -16.58 -2.79
N ALA A 90 11.86 -16.65 -2.58
CA ALA A 90 12.59 -15.86 -1.58
C ALA A 90 12.58 -14.32 -1.84
N VAL A 91 11.65 -13.89 -2.68
CA VAL A 91 11.43 -12.54 -3.14
C VAL A 91 9.95 -12.23 -3.00
N GLU A 92 9.61 -11.21 -2.22
CA GLU A 92 8.23 -10.73 -2.10
C GLU A 92 8.09 -9.34 -2.71
N GLY A 93 7.03 -9.15 -3.48
CA GLY A 93 6.71 -7.86 -4.10
C GLY A 93 5.49 -7.21 -3.45
N PHE A 94 5.58 -5.91 -3.19
CA PHE A 94 4.50 -5.08 -2.66
C PHE A 94 4.34 -3.84 -3.53
N ALA A 95 3.17 -3.71 -4.14
CA ALA A 95 2.78 -2.45 -4.72
C ALA A 95 2.59 -1.42 -3.58
N LYS A 96 3.19 -0.24 -3.70
CA LYS A 96 2.84 0.92 -2.88
C LYS A 96 2.46 2.08 -3.79
N PRO A 97 1.64 3.02 -3.32
CA PRO A 97 1.05 4.00 -4.24
C PRO A 97 2.08 4.88 -4.98
N ARG A 98 3.26 5.11 -4.41
CA ARG A 98 4.36 5.93 -5.00
C ARG A 98 5.62 5.15 -5.39
N ARG A 99 5.67 3.85 -5.12
CA ARG A 99 6.88 3.02 -5.29
C ARG A 99 6.53 1.55 -5.33
N LEU A 100 7.32 0.75 -6.02
CA LEU A 100 7.25 -0.71 -5.91
C LEU A 100 8.24 -1.13 -4.83
N ALA A 101 7.81 -1.93 -3.87
CA ALA A 101 8.67 -2.42 -2.80
C ALA A 101 8.94 -3.91 -3.01
N ILE A 102 10.21 -4.30 -3.07
CA ILE A 102 10.62 -5.69 -3.26
C ILE A 102 11.46 -6.09 -2.06
N ARG A 103 11.09 -7.18 -1.38
CA ARG A 103 11.88 -7.79 -0.32
C ARG A 103 12.61 -8.97 -0.89
N VAL A 104 13.88 -9.10 -0.58
CA VAL A 104 14.75 -10.19 -1.00
C VAL A 104 15.35 -10.81 0.25
N TYR A 105 15.10 -12.09 0.49
CA TYR A 105 15.58 -12.80 1.66
C TYR A 105 16.84 -13.61 1.33
N GLY A 106 17.78 -13.69 2.28
CA GLY A 106 18.91 -14.62 2.20
C GLY A 106 20.11 -14.17 1.39
N VAL A 107 20.09 -12.96 0.82
CA VAL A 107 21.24 -12.40 0.09
C VAL A 107 22.06 -11.52 1.04
N ILE A 108 23.07 -12.13 1.66
CA ILE A 108 23.87 -11.49 2.73
C ILE A 108 25.09 -10.75 2.16
N SER A 109 25.72 -11.30 1.13
CA SER A 109 26.94 -10.71 0.55
C SER A 109 26.63 -9.42 -0.23
N SER A 110 27.41 -8.37 0.02
CA SER A 110 27.29 -7.09 -0.70
C SER A 110 27.47 -7.24 -2.22
N GLU A 111 28.29 -8.20 -2.66
CA GLU A 111 28.52 -8.47 -4.08
C GLU A 111 27.28 -9.10 -4.73
N GLU A 112 26.62 -10.04 -4.04
CA GLU A 112 25.38 -10.66 -4.51
C GLU A 112 24.24 -9.64 -4.51
N GLN A 113 24.14 -8.81 -3.48
CA GLN A 113 23.18 -7.70 -3.44
C GLN A 113 23.37 -6.77 -4.65
N ALA A 114 24.62 -6.45 -5.02
CA ALA A 114 24.91 -5.62 -6.18
C ALA A 114 24.54 -6.29 -7.52
N LYS A 115 24.59 -7.63 -7.61
CA LYS A 115 24.10 -8.36 -8.79
C LYS A 115 22.56 -8.26 -8.89
N VAL A 116 21.86 -8.48 -7.79
CA VAL A 116 20.40 -8.35 -7.71
C VAL A 116 19.95 -6.93 -8.07
N VAL A 117 20.62 -5.90 -7.52
CA VAL A 117 20.35 -4.49 -7.86
C VAL A 117 20.54 -4.23 -9.35
N ARG A 118 21.62 -4.72 -9.97
CA ARG A 118 21.86 -4.55 -11.42
C ARG A 118 20.78 -5.21 -12.29
N VAL A 119 20.23 -6.34 -11.86
CA VAL A 119 19.11 -6.98 -12.57
C VAL A 119 17.85 -6.13 -12.41
N LEU A 120 17.57 -5.66 -11.20
CA LEU A 120 16.41 -4.82 -10.91
C LEU A 120 16.48 -3.44 -11.59
N GLU A 121 17.65 -2.86 -11.77
CA GLU A 121 17.86 -1.64 -12.57
C GLU A 121 17.43 -1.83 -14.03
N LYS A 122 17.75 -3.00 -14.62
CA LYS A 122 17.32 -3.33 -15.98
C LYS A 122 15.81 -3.56 -16.05
N LEU A 123 15.26 -4.33 -15.10
CA LEU A 123 13.82 -4.59 -15.01
C LEU A 123 13.02 -3.30 -14.79
N ARG A 124 13.53 -2.38 -13.96
CA ARG A 124 12.92 -1.07 -13.74
C ARG A 124 12.73 -0.31 -15.06
N LYS A 125 13.74 -0.30 -15.92
CA LYS A 125 13.67 0.39 -17.23
C LYS A 125 12.70 -0.27 -18.21
N GLN A 126 12.40 -1.56 -18.03
CA GLN A 126 11.57 -2.35 -18.94
C GLN A 126 10.11 -2.41 -18.52
N ILE A 127 9.85 -2.52 -17.21
CA ILE A 127 8.55 -2.92 -16.66
C ILE A 127 7.97 -1.85 -15.72
N ALA A 128 8.81 -1.22 -14.90
CA ALA A 128 8.30 -0.43 -13.78
C ALA A 128 8.02 1.02 -14.19
N SER A 129 6.79 1.47 -13.98
CA SER A 129 6.42 2.88 -14.12
C SER A 129 6.89 3.74 -12.94
N LYS A 130 7.19 3.10 -11.80
CA LYS A 130 7.54 3.73 -10.52
C LYS A 130 8.94 3.31 -10.03
N PRO A 131 9.55 4.10 -9.11
CA PRO A 131 10.79 3.71 -8.46
C PRO A 131 10.63 2.37 -7.72
N ILE A 132 11.67 1.55 -7.77
CA ILE A 132 11.72 0.27 -7.05
C ILE A 132 12.54 0.47 -5.77
N VAL A 133 12.01 0.07 -4.63
CA VAL A 133 12.75 0.02 -3.35
C VAL A 133 12.96 -1.42 -2.97
N VAL A 134 14.23 -1.82 -2.89
CA VAL A 134 14.65 -3.17 -2.56
C VAL A 134 15.06 -3.21 -1.09
N TYR A 135 14.51 -4.17 -0.36
CA TYR A 135 14.83 -4.46 1.03
C TYR A 135 15.52 -5.82 1.08
N PHE A 136 16.80 -5.84 1.40
CA PHE A 136 17.54 -7.08 1.64
C PHE A 136 17.37 -7.48 3.09
N MET A 137 16.72 -8.61 3.30
CA MET A 137 16.39 -9.16 4.60
C MET A 137 17.26 -10.40 4.85
N ARG A 138 17.68 -10.61 6.10
CA ARG A 138 18.56 -11.74 6.43
C ARG A 138 17.85 -13.09 6.30
N ALA A 139 16.69 -13.22 6.92
CA ALA A 139 15.88 -14.42 6.92
C ALA A 139 14.41 -14.05 7.11
N GLU A 140 13.52 -14.88 6.60
CA GLU A 140 12.09 -14.78 6.85
C GLU A 140 11.78 -15.44 8.20
N VAL A 141 11.18 -14.68 9.13
CA VAL A 141 10.87 -15.17 10.49
C VAL A 141 9.40 -15.54 10.58
N TRP A 142 9.14 -16.81 10.84
CA TRP A 142 7.80 -17.38 11.01
C TRP A 142 7.63 -17.84 12.45
N GLU A 143 6.55 -17.41 13.12
CA GLU A 143 6.14 -18.02 14.38
C GLU A 143 4.99 -19.00 14.12
N GLU A 144 5.13 -20.18 14.72
CA GLU A 144 4.09 -21.22 14.72
C GLU A 144 3.25 -21.02 15.98
N GLY A 145 2.00 -20.60 15.79
CA GLY A 145 1.03 -20.49 16.87
C GLY A 145 0.66 -21.87 17.42
N ALA A 146 0.19 -21.90 18.67
CA ALA A 146 -0.22 -23.13 19.36
C ALA A 146 -1.30 -23.93 18.62
N ASP A 147 -2.07 -23.26 17.75
CA ASP A 147 -3.13 -23.85 16.93
C ASP A 147 -2.60 -24.41 15.58
N GLY A 148 -1.28 -24.45 15.39
CA GLY A 148 -0.64 -24.80 14.11
C GLY A 148 -0.77 -23.72 13.04
N SER A 149 -1.43 -22.59 13.33
CA SER A 149 -1.49 -21.44 12.44
C SER A 149 -0.13 -20.71 12.45
N ARG A 150 0.47 -20.55 11.27
CA ARG A 150 1.78 -19.90 11.11
C ARG A 150 1.58 -18.49 10.56
N GLN A 151 2.00 -17.49 11.32
CA GLN A 151 1.96 -16.10 10.88
C GLN A 151 3.38 -15.56 10.71
N PRO A 152 3.64 -14.79 9.64
CA PRO A 152 4.94 -14.16 9.46
C PRO A 152 5.09 -13.07 10.53
N GLN A 153 6.10 -13.18 11.39
CA GLN A 153 6.35 -12.20 12.44
C GLN A 153 7.32 -11.14 11.91
N ARG A 154 6.75 -10.21 11.14
CA ARG A 154 7.49 -9.19 10.37
C ARG A 154 8.29 -8.22 11.23
N ASP A 155 7.93 -8.07 12.51
CA ASP A 155 8.60 -7.16 13.45
C ASP A 155 9.99 -7.66 13.89
N ARG A 156 10.32 -8.93 13.63
CA ARG A 156 11.63 -9.54 13.94
C ARG A 156 12.52 -9.73 12.71
N GLU A 157 12.12 -9.23 11.54
CA GLU A 157 12.94 -9.33 10.34
C GLU A 157 14.15 -8.39 10.41
N GLU A 158 15.37 -8.93 10.28
CA GLU A 158 16.59 -8.11 10.22
C GLU A 158 16.80 -7.54 8.80
N LEU A 159 16.67 -6.22 8.66
CA LEU A 159 17.02 -5.49 7.44
C LEU A 159 18.54 -5.34 7.34
N LEU A 160 19.13 -5.95 6.32
CA LEU A 160 20.56 -5.84 6.03
C LEU A 160 20.88 -4.57 5.26
N ARG A 161 20.09 -4.27 4.22
CA ARG A 161 20.33 -3.13 3.34
C ARG A 161 19.06 -2.71 2.62
N GLN A 162 18.90 -1.40 2.44
CA GLN A 162 17.86 -0.83 1.60
C GLN A 162 18.49 -0.11 0.40
N VAL A 163 17.95 -0.36 -0.79
CA VAL A 163 18.40 0.31 -2.03
C VAL A 163 17.17 0.87 -2.75
N ARG A 164 17.25 2.13 -3.17
CA ARG A 164 16.24 2.75 -4.02
C ARG A 164 16.78 2.85 -5.44
N ILE A 165 16.03 2.30 -6.38
CA ILE A 165 16.32 2.31 -7.82
C ILE A 165 15.34 3.31 -8.43
N GLU A 166 15.89 4.37 -9.02
CA GLU A 166 15.12 5.44 -9.64
C GLU A 166 14.74 5.15 -11.08
#